data_AF-A0A9D5JUH2-F1
#
_entry.id   AF-A0A9D5JUH2-F1
#
_cell.length_a   1.000
_cell.length_b   1.000
_cell.length_c   1.000
_cell.angle_alpha   90.00
_cell.angle_beta   90.00
_cell.angle_gamma   90.00
#
_symmetry.space_group_name_H-M   'P 1'
#
loop_
_entity.id
_entity.type
_entity.pdbx_description
1 polymer ?
#
loop_
_entity_poly.entity_id
_entity_poly.type
_entity_poly.pdbx_seq_one_letter_code
_entity_poly.pdbx_strand_id
1 'polypeptide(L)'
;MFILSAMAVDMIQPTVAQGATKYVTIGTGGVTGVYYPTGGAIGRIVNKKRDEYGLRVTVESTGGSVFNVNAVMSGDLEFGIVQ
;
A
#
# COMPACT_ATOMS: atom_id res chain seq x y z
N MET A 1 -14.12 38.31 -44.03
CA MET A 1 -15.42 37.98 -43.40
C MET A 1 -15.81 36.62 -43.96
N PHE A 2 -15.65 35.49 -43.29
CA PHE A 2 -15.84 35.13 -41.88
C PHE A 2 -14.73 34.19 -41.40
N ILE A 3 -14.17 34.48 -40.23
CA ILE A 3 -13.30 33.57 -39.48
C ILE A 3 -14.24 32.70 -38.64
N LEU A 4 -14.35 31.41 -38.98
CA LEU A 4 -15.16 30.46 -38.20
C LEU A 4 -14.31 29.98 -37.01
N SER A 5 -14.43 30.68 -35.89
CA SER A 5 -13.82 30.28 -34.61
C SER A 5 -14.67 29.17 -33.99
N ALA A 6 -14.17 27.94 -34.02
CA ALA A 6 -14.76 26.83 -33.29
C ALA A 6 -14.42 27.02 -31.80
N MET A 7 -15.40 27.47 -31.03
CA MET A 7 -15.34 27.48 -29.57
C MET A 7 -15.35 26.02 -29.10
N ALA A 8 -14.19 25.50 -28.68
CA ALA A 8 -14.11 24.22 -28.00
C ALA A 8 -14.75 24.38 -26.61
N VAL A 9 -15.88 23.70 -26.40
CA VAL A 9 -16.51 23.59 -25.09
C VAL A 9 -15.62 22.66 -24.26
N ASP A 10 -14.86 23.22 -23.33
CA ASP A 10 -14.08 22.44 -22.35
C ASP A 10 -15.05 21.65 -21.49
N MET A 11 -15.16 20.35 -21.78
CA MET A 11 -15.90 19.40 -20.98
C MET A 11 -15.19 19.26 -19.64
N ILE A 12 -15.73 19.90 -18.59
CA ILE A 12 -15.33 19.67 -17.20
C ILE A 12 -15.67 18.23 -16.88
N GLN A 13 -14.71 17.31 -17.07
CA GLN A 13 -14.83 15.94 -16.59
C GLN A 13 -14.75 15.98 -15.06
N PRO A 14 -15.70 15.35 -14.35
CA PRO A 14 -15.56 15.18 -12.92
C PRO A 14 -14.34 14.29 -12.67
N THR A 15 -13.29 14.86 -12.08
CA THR A 15 -12.18 14.11 -11.51
C THR A 15 -12.75 13.25 -10.40
N VAL A 16 -12.91 11.95 -10.67
CA VAL A 16 -13.09 10.96 -9.60
C VAL A 16 -11.87 11.04 -8.70
N ALA A 17 -12.05 11.56 -7.49
CA ALA A 17 -11.02 11.58 -6.48
C ALA A 17 -10.72 10.11 -6.11
N GLN A 18 -9.68 9.53 -6.70
CA GLN A 18 -9.12 8.26 -6.25
C GLN A 18 -8.72 8.46 -4.77
N GLY A 19 -9.34 7.70 -3.86
CA GLY A 19 -9.01 7.78 -2.43
C GLY A 19 -7.50 7.63 -2.19
N ALA A 20 -6.98 8.38 -1.21
CA ALA A 20 -5.55 8.39 -0.91
C ALA A 20 -5.03 6.97 -0.66
N THR A 21 -3.95 6.57 -1.33
CA THR A 21 -3.29 5.28 -1.11
C THR A 21 -2.73 5.23 0.31
N LYS A 22 -3.15 4.24 1.09
CA LYS A 22 -2.59 4.00 2.43
C LYS A 22 -1.36 3.11 2.32
N TYR A 23 -0.29 3.54 2.95
CA TYR A 23 0.95 2.78 3.07
C TYR A 23 0.90 1.96 4.35
N VAL A 24 1.29 0.69 4.26
CA VAL A 24 1.28 -0.23 5.39
C VAL A 24 2.53 -1.08 5.39
N THR A 25 3.04 -1.41 6.57
CA THR A 25 4.23 -2.24 6.75
C THR A 25 3.90 -3.51 7.51
N ILE A 26 4.42 -4.63 7.02
CA ILE A 26 4.35 -5.93 7.69
C ILE A 26 5.68 -6.17 8.42
N GLY A 27 5.63 -6.24 9.75
CA GLY A 27 6.73 -6.78 10.56
C GLY A 27 6.92 -8.26 10.29
N THR A 28 8.15 -8.66 9.98
CA THR A 28 8.47 -10.05 9.63
C THR A 28 9.36 -10.69 10.70
N GLY A 29 10.58 -11.07 10.35
CA GLY A 29 11.63 -11.54 11.24
C GLY A 29 12.96 -11.27 10.53
N GLY A 30 14.04 -11.95 10.94
CA GLY A 30 15.32 -11.81 10.24
C GLY A 30 15.21 -12.18 8.75
N VAL A 31 15.98 -11.50 7.90
CA VAL A 31 15.98 -11.68 6.43
C VAL A 31 16.30 -13.10 5.96
N THR A 32 16.98 -13.90 6.79
CA THR A 32 17.30 -15.31 6.56
C THR A 32 16.23 -16.27 7.07
N GLY A 33 15.26 -15.78 7.84
CA GLY A 33 14.15 -16.56 8.37
C GLY A 33 13.00 -16.71 7.36
N VAL A 34 11.96 -17.45 7.77
CA VAL A 34 10.80 -17.72 6.91
C VAL A 34 9.86 -16.51 6.79
N TYR A 35 9.73 -15.70 7.84
CA TYR A 35 8.76 -14.59 7.85
C TYR A 35 9.07 -13.53 6.79
N TYR A 36 10.35 -13.26 6.51
CA TYR A 36 10.74 -12.22 5.55
C TYR A 36 10.25 -12.54 4.12
N PRO A 37 10.55 -13.71 3.52
CA PRO A 37 9.98 -14.07 2.22
C PRO A 37 8.45 -14.28 2.27
N THR A 38 7.88 -14.76 3.39
CA THR A 38 6.42 -14.86 3.55
C THR A 38 5.75 -13.49 3.46
N GLY A 39 6.24 -12.49 4.20
CA GLY A 39 5.76 -11.11 4.13
C GLY A 39 5.93 -10.53 2.74
N GLY A 40 7.06 -10.79 2.08
CA GLY A 40 7.33 -10.32 0.71
C GLY A 40 6.32 -10.88 -0.30
N ALA A 41 5.97 -12.16 -0.18
CA ALA A 41 4.95 -12.79 -1.02
C ALA A 41 3.56 -12.19 -0.78
N ILE A 42 3.17 -11.98 0.49
CA ILE A 42 1.91 -11.31 0.85
C ILE A 42 1.88 -9.90 0.26
N GLY A 43 2.92 -9.11 0.49
CA GLY A 43 3.02 -7.75 -0.03
C GLY A 43 2.93 -7.70 -1.56
N ARG A 44 3.54 -8.65 -2.27
CA ARG A 44 3.43 -8.76 -3.74
C ARG A 44 2.00 -9.00 -4.20
N ILE A 45 1.26 -9.87 -3.52
CA ILE A 45 -0.14 -10.18 -3.85
C ILE A 45 -1.03 -8.95 -3.63
N VAL A 46 -0.91 -8.30 -2.48
CA VAL A 46 -1.71 -7.11 -2.14
C VAL A 46 -1.38 -5.95 -3.07
N ASN A 47 -0.10 -5.69 -3.32
CA ASN A 47 0.35 -4.60 -4.20
C ASN A 47 -0.10 -4.78 -5.65
N LYS A 48 -0.28 -6.03 -6.12
CA LYS A 48 -0.83 -6.30 -7.46
C LYS A 48 -2.27 -5.81 -7.61
N LYS A 49 -2.99 -5.70 -6.50
CA LYS A 49 -4.38 -5.21 -6.40
C LYS A 49 -4.48 -3.91 -5.62
N ARG A 50 -3.41 -3.10 -5.61
CA ARG A 50 -3.36 -1.84 -4.84
C ARG A 50 -4.49 -0.86 -5.20
N ASP A 51 -4.96 -0.86 -6.45
CA ASP A 51 -6.03 0.03 -6.91
C ASP A 51 -7.41 -0.44 -6.42
N GLU A 52 -7.57 -1.75 -6.16
CA GLU A 52 -8.78 -2.36 -5.56
C GLU A 52 -8.80 -2.14 -4.05
N TYR A 53 -7.65 -2.31 -3.38
CA TYR A 53 -7.56 -2.25 -1.92
C TYR A 53 -7.23 -0.86 -1.37
N GLY A 54 -6.74 0.06 -2.21
CA GLY A 54 -6.21 1.35 -1.77
C GLY A 54 -4.96 1.23 -0.88
N LEU A 55 -4.23 0.11 -0.97
CA LEU A 55 -3.09 -0.21 -0.10
C LEU A 55 -1.79 -0.36 -0.87
N ARG A 56 -0.70 0.16 -0.31
CA ARG A 56 0.66 -0.16 -0.71
C ARG A 56 1.43 -0.75 0.47
N VAL A 57 1.85 -2.00 0.30
CA VAL A 57 2.46 -2.82 1.35
C VAL A 57 3.98 -2.88 1.19
N THR A 58 4.69 -2.68 2.29
CA THR A 58 6.13 -2.97 2.46
C THR A 58 6.34 -4.01 3.56
N VAL A 59 7.56 -4.53 3.65
CA VAL A 59 7.96 -5.47 4.72
C VAL A 59 9.16 -4.92 5.45
N GLU A 60 9.22 -5.16 6.75
CA GLU A 60 10.33 -4.76 7.62
C GLU A 60 10.95 -5.99 8.28
N SER A 61 12.28 -6.03 8.35
CA SER A 61 13.01 -7.08 9.07
C SER A 61 13.01 -6.73 10.55
N THR A 62 12.53 -7.65 11.39
CA THR A 62 12.34 -7.37 12.82
C THR A 62 12.98 -8.43 13.72
N GLY A 63 12.87 -8.24 15.04
CA GLY A 63 13.24 -9.23 16.04
C GLY A 63 12.29 -10.43 16.17
N GLY A 64 11.23 -10.52 15.37
CA GLY A 64 10.26 -11.63 15.39
C GLY A 64 8.99 -11.36 16.20
N SER A 65 8.26 -12.41 16.58
CA SER A 65 6.86 -12.34 17.04
C SER A 65 6.61 -11.36 18.19
N VAL A 66 7.44 -11.37 19.24
CA VAL A 66 7.26 -10.48 20.40
C VAL A 66 7.39 -9.02 20.01
N PHE A 67 8.38 -8.68 19.19
CA PHE A 67 8.55 -7.33 18.66
C PHE A 67 7.35 -6.94 17.80
N ASN A 68 6.92 -7.81 16.89
CA ASN A 68 5.81 -7.54 15.98
C ASN A 68 4.50 -7.28 16.73
N VAL A 69 4.18 -8.09 17.74
CA VAL A 69 2.98 -7.89 18.57
C VAL A 69 3.03 -6.53 19.24
N ASN A 70 4.14 -6.19 19.90
CA ASN A 70 4.27 -4.92 20.60
C ASN A 70 4.21 -3.72 19.64
N ALA A 71 4.85 -3.81 18.48
CA ALA A 71 4.85 -2.74 17.47
C ALA A 71 3.46 -2.54 16.84
N VAL A 72 2.69 -3.61 16.66
CA VAL A 72 1.28 -3.48 16.22
C VAL A 72 0.42 -2.88 17.33
N MET A 73 0.64 -3.26 18.59
CA MET A 73 -0.09 -2.70 19.74
C MET A 73 0.23 -1.22 20.00
N SER A 74 1.47 -0.78 19.76
CA SER A 74 1.87 0.63 19.87
C SER A 74 1.45 1.47 18.67
N GLY A 75 1.12 0.84 17.54
CA GLY A 75 0.80 1.51 16.28
C GLY A 75 2.02 1.86 15.42
N ASP A 76 3.20 1.35 15.76
CA ASP A 76 4.44 1.53 14.97
C ASP A 76 4.44 0.68 13.69
N LEU A 77 3.68 -0.42 13.67
CA LEU A 77 3.47 -1.27 12.50
C LEU A 77 1.97 -1.54 12.30
N GLU A 78 1.51 -1.57 11.06
CA GLU A 78 0.11 -1.92 10.76
C GLU A 78 -0.15 -3.43 10.86
N PHE A 79 0.86 -4.25 10.57
CA PHE A 79 0.75 -5.71 10.56
C PHE A 79 2.03 -6.37 11.05
N GLY A 80 1.91 -7.61 11.51
CA GLY A 80 3.06 -8.42 11.94
C GLY A 80 2.81 -9.93 11.78
N ILE A 81 3.83 -10.66 11.35
CA ILE A 81 3.79 -12.14 11.30
C ILE A 81 4.18 -12.68 12.68
N VAL A 82 3.44 -13.68 13.16
CA VAL A 82 3.65 -14.31 14.48
C VAL A 82 3.49 -15.83 14.38
N GLN A 83 4.08 -16.56 15.32
CA GLN A 83 3.94 -18.01 15.54
C GLN A 83 3.68 -18.25 17.02
#